data_AF-A0A2D8L7Z3-F1
#
_entry.id   AF-A0A2D8L7Z3-F1
#
_cell.length_a   1.000
_cell.length_b   1.000
_cell.length_c   1.000
_cell.angle_alpha   90.00
_cell.angle_beta   90.00
_cell.angle_gamma   90.00
#
_symmetry.space_group_name_H-M   'P 1'
#
loop_
_entity.id
_entity.type
_entity.pdbx_description
1 polymer ?
#
loop_
_entity_poly.entity_id
_entity_poly.type
_entity_poly.pdbx_seq_one_letter_code
_entity_poly.pdbx_strand_id
1 'polypeptide(L)' 'WSAHGRAAPFKCNDEMLDDKFAATGVVLFGGNGVALNLGQKAEAKGLTVMRVTDPAKKTVET' A
#
# COMPACT_ATOMS: atom_id res chain seq x y z
N TRP A 1 -9.17 -0.28 -16.71
CA TRP A 1 -8.29 -1.12 -15.86
C TRP A 1 -8.64 -2.62 -15.91
N SER A 2 -9.42 -3.08 -16.90
CA SER A 2 -9.76 -4.50 -17.11
C SER A 2 -8.81 -5.22 -18.07
N ALA A 3 -7.83 -4.50 -18.65
CA ALA A 3 -6.96 -5.00 -19.71
C ALA A 3 -5.69 -5.71 -19.22
N HIS A 4 -5.32 -5.60 -17.94
CA HIS A 4 -4.06 -6.15 -17.39
C HIS A 4 -4.23 -7.29 -16.37
N GLY A 5 -5.41 -7.91 -16.32
CA GLY A 5 -5.66 -9.08 -15.46
C GLY A 5 -5.24 -8.86 -13.99
N ARG A 6 -4.66 -9.89 -13.36
CA ARG A 6 -4.25 -9.87 -11.94
C ARG A 6 -3.10 -8.90 -11.62
N ALA A 7 -2.42 -8.35 -12.63
CA ALA A 7 -1.31 -7.40 -12.46
C ALA A 7 -1.77 -5.94 -12.44
N ALA A 8 -3.00 -5.66 -12.90
CA ALA A 8 -3.57 -4.33 -12.94
C ALA A 8 -3.47 -3.57 -11.59
N PRO A 9 -3.79 -4.17 -10.42
CA PRO A 9 -3.74 -3.48 -9.13
C PRO A 9 -2.34 -2.95 -8.79
N PHE A 10 -1.31 -3.76 -9.04
CA PHE A 10 0.06 -3.44 -8.69
C PHE A 10 0.64 -2.31 -9.56
N LYS A 11 0.25 -2.25 -10.84
CA LYS A 11 0.71 -1.20 -11.75
C LYS A 11 0.13 0.18 -11.39
N CYS A 12 -1.11 0.25 -10.91
CA CYS A 12 -1.66 1.53 -10.44
C CYS A 12 -0.98 1.99 -9.15
N ASN A 13 -0.63 1.07 -8.25
CA ASN A 13 0.17 1.41 -7.08
C ASN A 13 1.52 2.04 -7.48
N ASP A 14 2.16 1.53 -8.54
CA ASP A 14 3.39 2.13 -9.07
C ASP A 14 3.17 3.56 -9.59
N GLU A 15 2.11 3.74 -10.38
CA GLU A 15 1.73 5.05 -10.93
C GLU A 15 1.36 6.04 -9.83
N MET A 16 0.66 5.62 -8.77
CA MET A 16 0.30 6.46 -7.62
C MET A 16 1.50 6.94 -6.82
N LEU A 17 2.56 6.14 -6.77
CA LEU A 17 3.80 6.47 -6.07
C LEU A 17 4.83 7.14 -6.98
N ASP A 18 4.49 7.40 -8.25
CA ASP A 18 5.38 8.08 -9.18
C ASP A 18 5.66 9.52 -8.72
N ASP A 19 6.86 10.01 -9.02
CA ASP A 19 7.35 11.34 -8.61
C ASP A 19 6.42 12.46 -9.11
N LYS A 20 5.68 12.19 -10.19
CA LYS A 20 4.63 13.06 -10.72
C LYS A 20 3.57 13.45 -9.68
N PHE A 21 3.25 12.56 -8.74
CA PHE A 21 2.23 12.81 -7.72
C PHE A 21 2.82 13.36 -6.41
N ALA A 22 4.16 13.35 -6.26
CA ALA A 22 4.89 13.87 -5.10
C ALA A 22 4.27 13.47 -3.74
N ALA A 23 3.82 12.21 -3.64
CA ALA A 23 3.24 11.71 -2.40
C ALA A 23 4.26 11.80 -1.26
N THR A 24 3.90 12.43 -0.14
CA THR A 24 4.79 12.54 1.04
C THR A 24 4.78 11.26 1.89
N GLY A 25 3.70 10.49 1.82
CA GLY A 25 3.54 9.26 2.58
C GLY A 25 2.29 8.48 2.22
N VAL A 26 2.20 7.27 2.76
CA VAL A 26 1.08 6.33 2.57
C VAL A 26 0.53 5.92 3.92
N VAL A 27 -0.79 5.92 4.05
CA VAL A 27 -1.49 5.35 5.21
C VAL A 27 -2.22 4.09 4.79
N LEU A 28 -1.89 2.97 5.44
CA LEU A 28 -2.51 1.66 5.20
C LEU A 28 -3.47 1.29 6.33
N PHE A 29 -4.76 1.16 6.00
CA PHE A 29 -5.79 0.70 6.93
C PHE A 29 -6.10 -0.77 6.68
N GLY A 30 -5.37 -1.66 7.34
CA GLY A 30 -5.46 -3.10 7.11
C GLY A 30 -5.36 -3.48 5.63
N GLY A 31 -5.91 -4.64 5.27
CA GLY A 31 -5.99 -5.11 3.89
C GLY A 31 -5.22 -6.41 3.62
N ASN A 32 -5.17 -6.79 2.34
CA ASN A 32 -4.52 -8.00 1.86
C ASN A 32 -3.18 -7.66 1.15
N GLY A 33 -2.63 -8.61 0.40
CA GLY A 33 -1.33 -8.46 -0.29
C GLY A 33 -1.21 -7.25 -1.22
N VAL A 34 -2.31 -6.67 -1.71
CA VAL A 34 -2.25 -5.46 -2.56
C VAL A 34 -1.93 -4.21 -1.75
N ALA A 35 -2.56 -4.04 -0.58
CA ALA A 35 -2.29 -2.91 0.31
C ALA A 35 -0.87 -2.99 0.89
N LEU A 36 -0.44 -4.22 1.23
CA LEU A 36 0.93 -4.48 1.68
C LEU A 36 1.95 -4.15 0.59
N ASN A 37 1.68 -4.51 -0.67
CA ASN A 37 2.54 -4.15 -1.79
C ASN A 37 2.68 -2.64 -1.96
N LEU A 38 1.59 -1.87 -1.85
CA LEU A 38 1.63 -0.41 -1.92
C LEU A 38 2.55 0.17 -0.84
N GLY A 39 2.41 -0.28 0.41
CA GLY A 39 3.27 0.16 1.51
C GLY A 39 4.74 -0.16 1.28
N GLN A 40 5.06 -1.39 0.87
CA GLN A 40 6.44 -1.81 0.60
C GLN A 40 7.08 -0.96 -0.51
N LYS A 41 6.33 -0.65 -1.56
CA LYS A 41 6.82 0.21 -2.65
C LYS A 41 7.00 1.66 -2.21
N ALA A 42 6.13 2.17 -1.34
CA ALA A 42 6.28 3.49 -0.76
C ALA A 42 7.53 3.56 0.15
N GLU A 43 7.77 2.55 0.98
CA GLU A 43 8.99 2.43 1.80
C GLU A 43 10.25 2.37 0.92
N ALA A 44 10.21 1.58 -0.16
CA ALA A 44 11.33 1.48 -1.11
C ALA A 44 11.66 2.82 -1.80
N LYS A 45 10.65 3.70 -1.97
CA LYS A 45 10.82 5.06 -2.49
C LYS A 45 11.17 6.10 -1.41
N GLY A 46 11.36 5.68 -0.15
CA GLY A 46 11.70 6.57 0.96
C GLY A 46 10.51 7.38 1.49
N LEU A 47 9.28 6.99 1.14
CA LEU A 47 8.07 7.65 1.62
C LEU A 47 7.69 7.15 3.01
N THR A 48 7.10 8.04 3.82
CA THR A 48 6.64 7.67 5.15
C THR A 48 5.43 6.75 5.06
N VAL A 49 5.47 5.58 5.73
CA VAL A 49 4.34 4.63 5.74
C VAL A 49 3.78 4.45 7.14
N MET A 50 2.50 4.77 7.31
CA MET A 50 1.76 4.54 8.55
C MET A 50 0.82 3.34 8.38
N ARG A 51 0.91 2.37 9.30
CA ARG A 51 0.04 1.19 9.30
C ARG A 51 -0.95 1.30 10.45
N VAL A 52 -2.24 1.39 10.10
CA VAL A 52 -3.34 1.41 11.05
C VAL A 52 -3.84 -0.01 11.22
N THR A 53 -3.65 -0.55 12.42
CA THR A 53 -4.19 -1.84 12.79
C THR A 53 -5.69 -1.72 13.04
N ASP A 54 -6.44 -2.74 12.62
CA ASP A 54 -7.85 -2.83 12.94
C ASP A 54 -7.99 -2.96 14.47
N PRO A 55 -8.69 -2.03 15.15
CA PRO A 55 -8.89 -2.12 16.59
C PRO A 55 -9.58 -3.42 17.02
N ALA A 56 -10.34 -4.08 16.14
CA ALA A 56 -10.99 -5.38 16.40
C ALA A 56 -10.05 -6.59 16.25
N LYS A 57 -8.84 -6.41 15.68
CA LYS A 57 -7.83 -7.48 15.54
C LYS A 57 -6.75 -7.47 16.62
N LYS A 58 -6.88 -6.66 17.68
CA LYS A 58 -6.03 -6.71 18.88
C LYS A 58 -6.34 -7.94 19.75
N THR A 59 -6.25 -9.15 19.19
CA THR A 59 -6.22 -10.38 19.98
C THR A 59 -5.45 -11.45 19.24
N VAL A 60 -4.12 -11.39 19.27
CA VAL A 60 -3.22 -12.55 19.28
C VAL A 60 -1.81 -12.05 19.56
N GLU A 61 -1.53 -11.78 20.83
CA GLU A 61 -0.19 -11.98 21.39
C GLU A 61 -0.28 -13.29 22.18
N THR A 62 0.45 -14.31 21.72
CA THR A 62 0.77 -15.54 22.47
C THR A 62 2.27 -15.55 22.67
#